data_AF-S5TTS9-F1
#
_entry.id   AF-S5TTS9-F1
#
_cell.length_a   1.000
_cell.length_b   1.000
_cell.length_c   1.000
_cell.angle_alpha   90.00
_cell.angle_beta   90.00
_cell.angle_gamma   90.00
#
_symmetry.space_group_name_H-M   'P 1'
#
loop_
_entity.id
_entity.type
_entity.pdbx_description
1 polymer ?
#
loop_
_entity_poly.entity_id
_entity_poly.type
_entity_poly.pdbx_seq_one_letter_code
_entity_poly.pdbx_strand_id
1 'polypeptide(L)'
;MTELDYDDKPRIEIQYCTQCRWLLRAAWLAQELLTTFEEELGGVTLIPASGGTFEINVHTEEATKHIWSRKQEQRFPEAKEVKQRIRDCLFPDKPLGHSDVKSPS
;
A
#
# COMPACT_ATOMS: atom_id res chain seq x y z
N MET A 1 -0.62 29.03 8.72
CA MET A 1 -0.89 27.63 9.10
C MET A 1 -1.66 27.06 7.94
N THR A 2 -0.93 26.68 6.89
CA THR A 2 -1.51 26.29 5.61
C THR A 2 -2.31 25.03 5.84
N GLU A 3 -3.60 25.07 5.49
CA GLU A 3 -4.41 23.87 5.36
C GLU A 3 -3.57 22.89 4.54
N LEU A 4 -3.41 21.67 5.05
CA LEU A 4 -2.82 20.61 4.24
C LEU A 4 -3.82 20.40 3.12
N ASP A 5 -3.56 20.99 1.95
CA ASP A 5 -4.26 20.65 0.72
C ASP A 5 -4.16 19.13 0.62
N TYR A 6 -5.25 18.45 0.97
CA TYR A 6 -5.41 17.04 0.68
C TYR A 6 -5.59 17.01 -0.82
N ASP A 7 -4.46 17.01 -1.54
CA ASP A 7 -4.38 16.64 -2.95
C ASP A 7 -5.29 15.41 -3.11
N ASP A 8 -6.25 15.42 -4.06
CA ASP A 8 -7.27 14.38 -4.33
C ASP A 8 -6.66 12.98 -4.60
N LYS A 9 -5.35 12.87 -4.46
CA LYS A 9 -4.52 11.69 -4.59
C LYS A 9 -4.86 10.63 -3.53
N PRO A 10 -4.90 9.36 -3.94
CA PRO A 10 -5.08 8.25 -3.02
C PRO A 10 -4.02 8.20 -1.92
N ARG A 11 -4.42 7.71 -0.75
CA ARG A 11 -3.53 7.50 0.41
C ARG A 11 -3.54 6.04 0.84
N ILE A 12 -2.39 5.53 1.25
CA ILE A 12 -2.25 4.15 1.73
C ILE A 12 -2.19 4.15 3.26
N GLU A 13 -2.90 3.22 3.88
CA GLU A 13 -2.70 2.88 5.29
C GLU A 13 -2.09 1.50 5.42
N ILE A 14 -1.03 1.39 6.22
CA ILE A 14 -0.43 0.12 6.62
C ILE A 14 -0.59 -0.02 8.13
N GLN A 15 -1.55 -0.84 8.56
CA GLN A 15 -1.70 -1.20 9.96
C GLN A 15 -0.74 -2.33 10.30
N TYR A 16 0.03 -2.20 11.38
CA TYR A 16 1.07 -3.17 11.73
C TYR A 16 1.12 -3.50 13.22
N CYS A 17 1.30 -4.77 13.55
CA CYS A 17 1.50 -5.22 14.92
C CYS A 17 2.81 -4.68 15.52
N THR A 18 2.71 -3.82 16.52
CA THR A 18 3.87 -3.24 17.23
C THR A 18 4.60 -4.28 18.09
N GLN A 19 3.83 -5.10 18.82
CA GLN A 19 4.35 -6.18 19.67
C GLN A 19 5.13 -7.24 18.87
N CYS A 20 4.79 -7.40 17.60
CA CYS A 20 5.41 -8.35 16.69
C CYS A 20 6.68 -7.78 16.01
N ARG A 21 7.04 -6.52 16.30
CA ARG A 21 8.21 -5.81 15.73
C ARG A 21 8.16 -5.67 14.21
N TRP A 22 6.97 -5.49 13.64
CA TRP A 22 6.78 -5.39 12.18
C TRP A 22 6.89 -3.98 11.60
N LEU A 23 7.26 -2.97 12.41
CA LEU A 23 7.48 -1.60 11.94
C LEU A 23 8.44 -1.55 10.74
N LEU A 24 9.58 -2.26 10.80
CA LEU A 24 10.57 -2.24 9.72
C LEU A 24 10.00 -2.77 8.40
N ARG A 25 9.17 -3.82 8.45
CA ARG A 25 8.51 -4.36 7.27
C ARG A 25 7.48 -3.38 6.70
N ALA A 26 6.69 -2.76 7.57
CA ALA A 26 5.70 -1.75 7.17
C ALA A 26 6.38 -0.52 6.54
N ALA A 27 7.45 -0.02 7.16
CA ALA A 27 8.21 1.12 6.69
C ALA A 27 8.96 0.85 5.38
N TRP A 28 9.51 -0.35 5.20
CA TRP A 28 10.11 -0.76 3.92
C TRP A 28 9.07 -0.81 2.80
N LEU A 29 7.91 -1.40 3.07
CA LEU A 29 6.83 -1.44 2.07
C LEU A 29 6.30 -0.04 1.75
N ALA A 30 6.19 0.85 2.73
CA ALA A 30 5.83 2.24 2.48
C ALA A 30 6.83 2.94 1.54
N GLN A 31 8.14 2.71 1.71
CA GLN A 31 9.16 3.24 0.80
C GLN A 31 8.98 2.69 -0.61
N GLU A 32 8.80 1.37 -0.76
CA GLU A 32 8.54 0.74 -2.07
C GLU A 32 7.34 1.36 -2.79
N LEU A 33 6.26 1.65 -2.07
CA LEU A 33 5.06 2.26 -2.63
C LEU A 33 5.29 3.71 -3.02
N LEU A 34 5.90 4.52 -2.15
CA LEU A 34 6.19 5.93 -2.42
C LEU A 34 7.19 6.10 -3.56
N THR A 35 8.15 5.19 -3.74
CA THR A 35 9.07 5.20 -4.88
C THR A 35 8.40 4.77 -6.18
N THR A 36 7.38 3.91 -6.13
CA THR A 36 6.70 3.42 -7.34
C THR A 36 5.63 4.37 -7.85
N PHE A 37 4.92 5.01 -6.92
CA PHE A 37 3.76 5.87 -7.20
C PHE A 37 4.00 7.31 -6.71
N GLU A 38 5.21 7.82 -6.95
CA GLU A 38 5.70 9.12 -6.43
C GLU A 38 4.79 10.28 -6.81
N GLU A 39 4.26 10.28 -8.03
CA GLU A 39 3.38 11.35 -8.53
C GLU A 39 1.91 11.11 -8.18
N GLU A 40 1.50 9.85 -7.98
CA GLU A 40 0.11 9.46 -7.83
C GLU A 40 -0.39 9.38 -6.39
N LEU A 41 0.46 9.07 -5.41
CA LEU A 41 0.04 8.93 -4.02
C LEU A 41 0.16 10.24 -3.24
N GLY A 42 -0.87 10.55 -2.45
CA GLY A 42 -0.85 11.65 -1.49
C GLY A 42 -0.07 11.31 -0.21
N GLY A 43 0.22 10.02 0.01
CA GLY A 43 1.09 9.55 1.09
C GLY A 43 0.79 8.14 1.57
N VAL A 44 1.61 7.69 2.54
CA VAL A 44 1.45 6.42 3.25
C VAL A 44 1.46 6.69 4.76
N THR A 45 0.44 6.20 5.46
CA THR A 45 0.34 6.27 6.92
C THR A 45 0.65 4.90 7.54
N LEU A 46 1.60 4.87 8.47
CA LEU A 46 1.90 3.69 9.28
C LEU A 46 1.09 3.76 10.58
N ILE A 47 0.20 2.78 10.79
CA ILE A 47 -0.72 2.79 11.93
C ILE A 47 -0.35 1.66 12.90
N PRO A 48 0.07 1.99 14.14
CA PRO A 48 0.29 1.00 15.20
C PRO A 48 -0.97 0.18 15.48
N ALA A 49 -0.82 -1.15 15.51
CA ALA A 49 -1.87 -2.10 15.87
C ALA A 49 -1.31 -3.20 16.79
N SER A 50 -2.18 -4.14 17.18
CA SER A 50 -1.85 -5.31 18.01
C SER A 50 -2.38 -6.60 17.35
N GLY A 51 -2.23 -7.75 18.03
CA GLY A 51 -2.92 -8.98 17.62
C GLY A 51 -2.42 -9.63 16.32
N GLY A 52 -1.16 -9.42 15.93
CA GLY A 52 -0.63 -10.00 14.69
C GLY A 52 -1.23 -9.39 13.41
N THR A 53 -1.77 -8.16 13.52
CA THR A 53 -2.34 -7.39 12.41
C THR A 53 -1.26 -6.95 11.42
N PHE A 54 -1.53 -7.17 10.13
CA PHE A 54 -0.81 -6.54 9.03
C PHE A 54 -1.79 -6.36 7.87
N GLU A 55 -2.35 -5.16 7.76
CA GLU A 55 -3.44 -4.82 6.84
C GLU A 55 -3.03 -3.63 5.99
N ILE A 56 -3.39 -3.65 4.71
CA ILE A 56 -3.13 -2.58 3.76
C ILE A 56 -4.44 -2.14 3.13
N ASN A 57 -4.77 -0.87 3.27
CA ASN A 57 -5.94 -0.26 2.65
C ASN A 57 -5.52 0.96 1.83
N VAL A 58 -6.26 1.20 0.74
CA VAL A 58 -6.17 2.41 -0.08
C VAL A 58 -7.40 3.24 0.21
N HIS A 59 -7.20 4.53 0.44
CA HIS A 59 -8.25 5.53 0.59
C HIS A 59 -8.23 6.46 -0.61
N THR A 60 -9.39 6.66 -1.20
CA THR A 60 -9.66 7.63 -2.26
C THR A 60 -10.80 8.53 -1.79
N GLU A 61 -11.13 9.59 -2.53
CA GLU A 61 -12.30 10.42 -2.23
C GLU A 61 -13.61 9.62 -2.18
N GLU A 62 -13.73 8.62 -3.06
CA GLU A 62 -14.98 7.88 -3.26
C GLU A 62 -15.12 6.69 -2.32
N ALA A 63 -14.01 6.02 -2.01
CA ALA A 63 -14.05 4.76 -1.27
C ALA A 63 -12.71 4.38 -0.61
N THR A 64 -12.81 3.56 0.43
CA THR A 64 -11.72 2.75 0.95
C THR A 64 -11.74 1.37 0.29
N LYS A 65 -10.61 0.94 -0.26
CA LYS A 65 -10.43 -0.38 -0.87
C LYS A 65 -9.40 -1.19 -0.10
N HIS A 66 -9.73 -2.44 0.19
CA HIS A 66 -8.85 -3.37 0.87
C HIS A 66 -7.86 -4.01 -0.12
N ILE A 67 -6.55 -3.95 0.18
CA ILE A 67 -5.49 -4.46 -0.69
C ILE A 67 -4.87 -5.74 -0.15
N TRP A 68 -4.66 -5.80 1.16
CA TRP A 68 -3.98 -6.92 1.78
C TRP A 68 -4.44 -7.17 3.21
N SER A 69 -4.67 -8.44 3.55
CA SER A 69 -4.80 -8.91 4.93
C SER A 69 -3.86 -10.08 5.15
N ARG A 70 -2.90 -9.94 6.07
CA ARG A 70 -2.08 -11.08 6.51
C ARG A 70 -2.94 -12.20 7.09
N LYS A 71 -4.07 -11.87 7.74
CA LYS A 71 -4.96 -12.88 8.30
C LYS A 71 -5.65 -13.70 7.20
N GLN A 72 -6.02 -13.09 6.08
CA GLN A 72 -6.63 -13.81 4.96
C GLN A 72 -5.59 -14.61 4.17
N GLU A 73 -4.44 -13.98 3.89
CA GLU A 73 -3.38 -14.55 3.04
C GLU A 73 -2.45 -15.52 3.79
N GLN A 74 -2.50 -15.54 5.12
CA GLN A 74 -1.65 -16.35 6.01
C GLN A 74 -0.14 -16.14 5.80
N ARG A 75 0.25 -15.03 5.15
CA ARG A 75 1.63 -14.64 4.88
C ARG A 75 1.78 -13.13 4.82
N PHE A 76 3.03 -12.66 4.77
CA PHE A 76 3.32 -11.28 4.41
C PHE A 76 3.25 -11.10 2.89
N PRO A 77 2.89 -9.90 2.41
CA PRO A 77 2.94 -9.62 1.00
C PRO A 77 4.38 -9.49 0.52
N GLU A 78 4.58 -9.76 -0.77
CA GLU A 78 5.73 -9.25 -1.50
C GLU A 78 5.41 -7.84 -2.03
N ALA A 79 6.41 -6.96 -2.10
CA ALA A 79 6.19 -5.60 -2.58
C ALA A 79 5.61 -5.57 -4.00
N LYS A 80 6.07 -6.48 -4.88
CA LYS A 80 5.55 -6.63 -6.25
C LYS A 80 4.04 -6.83 -6.26
N GLU A 81 3.53 -7.73 -5.43
CA GLU A 81 2.11 -8.08 -5.38
C GLU A 81 1.25 -6.90 -4.89
N VAL A 82 1.73 -6.17 -3.87
CA VAL A 82 1.00 -4.99 -3.37
C VAL A 82 0.98 -3.87 -4.40
N LYS A 83 2.12 -3.63 -5.09
CA LYS A 83 2.21 -2.66 -6.19
C LYS A 83 1.23 -3.00 -7.31
N GLN A 84 1.16 -4.27 -7.70
CA GLN A 84 0.20 -4.76 -8.70
C GLN A 84 -1.25 -4.53 -8.25
N ARG A 85 -1.63 -4.98 -7.05
CA ARG A 85 -3.00 -4.80 -6.54
C ARG A 85 -3.42 -3.33 -6.46
N ILE A 86 -2.52 -2.43 -6.06
CA ILE A 86 -2.78 -0.98 -6.05
C ILE A 86 -2.96 -0.44 -7.48
N ARG A 87 -2.06 -0.81 -8.40
CA ARG A 87 -2.12 -0.42 -9.82
C ARG A 87 -3.42 -0.89 -10.45
N ASP A 88 -3.75 -2.17 -10.34
CA ASP A 88 -4.96 -2.75 -10.95
C ASP A 88 -6.23 -2.06 -10.43
N CYS A 89 -6.17 -1.58 -9.18
CA CYS A 89 -7.29 -0.95 -8.48
C CYS A 89 -7.48 0.54 -8.79
N LEU A 90 -6.40 1.30 -9.05
CA LEU A 90 -6.42 2.76 -9.17
C LEU A 90 -5.84 3.30 -10.48
N PHE A 91 -4.85 2.61 -11.05
CA PHE A 91 -4.05 3.06 -12.18
C PHE A 91 -3.88 1.93 -13.21
N PRO A 92 -4.97 1.37 -13.77
CA PRO A 92 -4.92 0.12 -14.53
C PRO A 92 -3.93 0.16 -15.71
N ASP A 93 -3.75 1.34 -16.32
CA ASP A 93 -2.88 1.54 -17.48
C ASP A 93 -1.42 1.88 -17.13
N LYS A 94 -1.08 2.06 -15.83
CA LYS A 94 0.30 2.40 -15.42
C LYS A 94 1.22 1.16 -15.53
N PRO A 95 2.33 1.25 -16.27
CA PRO A 95 3.32 0.19 -16.30
C PRO A 95 4.12 0.16 -14.99
N LEU A 96 4.39 -1.04 -14.47
CA LEU A 96 5.19 -1.27 -13.26
C LEU A 96 6.59 -1.83 -13.56
N GLY A 97 6.97 -1.90 -14.84
CA GLY A 97 8.28 -2.39 -15.27
C GLY A 97 8.54 -3.83 -14.79
N HIS A 98 9.62 -4.06 -14.04
CA HIS A 98 9.93 -5.40 -13.49
C HIS A 98 8.88 -5.94 -12.51
N SER A 99 8.03 -5.06 -11.97
CA SER A 99 6.92 -5.46 -11.10
C SER A 99 5.67 -5.85 -11.88
N ASP A 100 5.62 -5.76 -13.21
CA ASP A 100 4.50 -6.34 -13.97
C ASP A 100 4.59 -7.87 -14.04
N VAL A 101 3.43 -8.51 -14.22
CA VAL A 101 3.40 -9.91 -14.64
C VAL A 101 3.71 -9.92 -16.13
N LYS A 102 4.80 -10.59 -16.56
CA LYS A 102 4.93 -10.89 -17.99
C LYS A 102 3.76 -11.80 -18.34
N SER A 103 2.82 -11.30 -19.15
CA SER A 103 1.87 -12.19 -19.80
C SER A 103 2.68 -13.28 -20.51
N PRO A 104 2.42 -14.57 -20.30
CA PRO A 104 3.08 -15.60 -21.09
C PRO A 104 2.72 -15.33 -22.55
N SER A 105 3.76 -15.20 -23.37
CA SER A 105 3.66 -15.16 -24.83
C SER A 105 3.11 -16.47 -25.38
#